data_AF-A0A2W5A537-F1
#
_entry.id   AF-A0A2W5A537-F1
#
_cell.length_a   1.000
_cell.length_b   1.000
_cell.length_c   1.000
_cell.angle_alpha   90.00
_cell.angle_beta   90.00
_cell.angle_gamma   90.00
#
_symmetry.space_group_name_H-M   'P 1'
#
loop_
_entity.id
_entity.type
_entity.pdbx_description
1 polymer ?
#
loop_
_entity_poly.entity_id
_entity_poly.type
_entity_poly.pdbx_seq_one_letter_code
_entity_poly.pdbx_strand_id
1 'polypeptide(L)'
;MLVGVLGIGGYVGHKAMSYDPTVYPYSREQIQKMLTDARTTLPRRDGPGQIEIWSAGRSDKGVSLKMQYASWAPELSCEAVVTEIAPDKSRVVPDCGAVGDQSSALNRTENQLRVPMFEEHIAAILNHREFNRATVDQKESAAVFSNLGGMQREALQKDAEMRRMESTGH
;
A
#
# COMPACT_ATOMS: atom_id res chain seq x y z
N MET A 1 53.63 -20.66 30.36
CA MET A 1 53.07 -21.77 29.58
C MET A 1 51.56 -21.74 29.80
N LEU A 2 50.74 -21.24 28.87
CA LEU A 2 50.14 -21.96 27.72
C LEU A 2 49.47 -23.27 28.20
N VAL A 3 48.21 -23.63 27.93
CA VAL A 3 47.11 -23.25 27.02
C VAL A 3 45.88 -24.03 27.53
N GLY A 4 44.66 -23.60 27.22
CA GLY A 4 43.48 -24.45 27.40
C GLY A 4 42.13 -23.78 27.18
N VAL A 5 41.97 -23.07 26.07
CA VAL A 5 40.69 -22.49 25.62
C VAL A 5 39.76 -23.61 25.15
N LEU A 6 38.55 -23.68 25.70
CA LEU A 6 37.40 -24.29 25.02
C LEU A 6 36.25 -23.27 25.05
N GLY A 7 36.23 -22.45 24.01
CA GLY A 7 35.12 -21.58 23.69
C GLY A 7 33.94 -22.43 23.22
N ILE A 8 32.87 -22.47 24.02
CA ILE A 8 31.56 -22.89 23.55
C ILE A 8 31.02 -21.69 22.78
N GLY A 9 31.37 -21.61 21.50
CA GLY A 9 30.75 -20.71 20.55
C GLY A 9 29.29 -21.06 20.41
N GLY A 10 28.45 -20.37 21.16
CA GLY A 10 27.01 -20.35 20.93
C GLY A 10 26.77 -19.83 19.53
N TYR A 11 26.43 -20.74 18.62
CA TYR A 11 25.81 -20.37 17.36
C TYR A 11 24.47 -19.72 17.71
N VAL A 12 24.44 -18.39 17.79
CA VAL A 12 23.22 -17.63 17.64
C VAL A 12 22.83 -17.79 16.18
N GLY A 13 22.15 -18.92 15.89
CA GLY A 13 21.45 -19.10 14.65
C GLY A 13 20.36 -18.04 14.59
N HIS A 14 20.70 -16.86 14.07
CA HIS A 14 19.73 -15.94 13.53
C HIS A 14 19.05 -16.69 12.37
N LYS A 15 18.03 -17.48 12.69
CA LYS A 15 16.96 -17.74 11.75
C LYS A 15 16.37 -16.36 11.48
N ALA A 16 16.86 -15.71 10.43
CA ALA A 16 16.07 -14.74 9.70
C ALA A 16 14.84 -15.50 9.21
N MET A 17 13.86 -15.70 10.09
CA MET A 17 12.51 -16.03 9.68
C MET A 17 12.15 -14.91 8.73
N SER A 18 11.99 -15.26 7.46
CA SER A 18 11.41 -14.38 6.46
C SER A 18 10.00 -14.06 6.96
N TYR A 19 9.88 -13.00 7.75
CA TYR A 19 8.63 -12.49 8.25
C TYR A 19 7.95 -11.84 7.05
N ASP A 20 7.09 -12.62 6.39
CA ASP A 20 6.23 -12.08 5.34
C ASP A 20 5.26 -11.09 6.02
N PRO A 21 5.38 -9.77 5.77
CA PRO A 21 4.60 -8.75 6.45
C PRO A 21 3.11 -8.79 6.08
N THR A 22 2.74 -9.64 5.11
CA THR A 22 1.37 -9.86 4.67
C THR A 22 0.69 -11.02 5.38
N VAL A 23 1.42 -11.80 6.20
CA VAL A 23 0.88 -12.97 6.90
C VAL A 23 0.56 -12.63 8.36
N TYR A 24 -0.67 -12.92 8.76
CA TYR A 24 -1.18 -12.61 10.09
C TYR A 24 -1.64 -13.88 10.82
N PRO A 25 -1.47 -13.94 12.16
CA PRO A 25 -1.83 -15.08 12.99
C PRO A 25 -3.34 -15.10 13.32
N TYR A 26 -4.18 -14.98 12.29
CA TYR A 26 -5.64 -15.00 12.42
C TYR A 26 -6.27 -15.85 11.32
N SER A 27 -7.42 -16.46 11.63
CA SER A 27 -8.25 -17.12 10.64
C SER A 27 -8.83 -16.11 9.65
N ARG A 28 -9.24 -16.59 8.47
CA ARG A 28 -9.86 -15.74 7.44
C ARG A 28 -11.06 -14.98 7.99
N GLU A 29 -11.89 -15.63 8.79
CA GLU A 29 -13.09 -15.05 9.38
C GLU A 29 -12.77 -13.95 10.41
N GLN A 30 -11.73 -14.16 11.23
CA GLN A 30 -11.24 -13.15 12.17
C GLN A 30 -10.72 -11.92 11.43
N ILE A 31 -9.91 -12.10 10.38
CA ILE A 31 -9.43 -11.00 9.53
C ILE A 31 -10.59 -10.25 8.90
N GLN A 32 -11.52 -10.96 8.27
CA GLN A 32 -12.68 -10.35 7.63
C GLN A 32 -13.49 -9.55 8.65
N LYS A 33 -13.69 -10.07 9.86
CA LYS A 33 -14.39 -9.36 10.93
C LYS A 33 -13.65 -8.08 11.33
N MET A 34 -12.36 -8.17 11.65
CA MET A 34 -11.55 -7.02 12.06
C MET A 34 -11.54 -5.92 11.00
N LEU A 35 -11.38 -6.28 9.73
CA LEU A 35 -11.38 -5.33 8.62
C LEU A 35 -12.77 -4.79 8.30
N THR A 36 -13.84 -5.58 8.48
CA THR A 36 -15.21 -5.12 8.20
C THR A 36 -15.63 -4.00 9.17
N ASP A 37 -15.22 -4.11 10.43
CA ASP A 37 -15.54 -3.16 11.49
C ASP A 37 -14.54 -1.97 11.52
N ALA A 38 -13.52 -1.99 10.67
CA ALA A 38 -12.44 -1.00 10.68
C ALA A 38 -12.81 0.33 10.02
N ARG A 39 -12.40 1.41 10.69
CA ARG A 39 -12.38 2.76 10.14
C ARG A 39 -11.13 3.48 10.60
N THR A 40 -10.50 4.21 9.69
CA THR A 40 -9.35 5.06 9.97
C THR A 40 -9.64 6.47 9.48
N THR A 41 -9.39 7.44 10.34
CA THR A 41 -9.58 8.86 10.05
C THR A 41 -8.28 9.59 10.35
N LEU A 42 -7.79 10.36 9.39
CA LEU A 42 -6.48 11.02 9.45
C LEU A 42 -6.64 12.50 9.09
N PRO A 43 -5.89 13.42 9.72
CA PRO A 43 -5.86 14.80 9.28
C PRO A 43 -5.21 14.89 7.89
N ARG A 44 -5.75 15.79 7.04
CA ARG A 44 -5.12 16.14 5.77
C ARG A 44 -3.86 16.98 5.98
N ARG A 45 -2.95 16.92 5.01
CA ARG A 45 -1.70 17.70 5.00
C ARG A 45 -1.82 19.04 4.26
N ASP A 46 -2.64 19.05 3.23
CA ASP A 46 -2.76 20.13 2.26
C ASP A 46 -3.83 21.17 2.63
N GLY A 47 -4.52 20.98 3.77
CA GLY A 47 -5.53 21.92 4.22
C GLY A 47 -6.47 21.35 5.28
N PRO A 48 -7.57 22.06 5.59
CA PRO A 48 -8.58 21.58 6.52
C PRO A 48 -9.31 20.34 5.96
N GLY A 49 -9.60 19.38 6.82
CA GLY A 49 -10.37 18.18 6.49
C GLY A 49 -9.68 16.90 6.96
N GLN A 50 -10.33 15.78 6.67
CA GLN A 50 -9.89 14.45 7.08
C GLN A 50 -9.90 13.50 5.89
N ILE A 51 -8.92 12.60 5.87
CA ILE A 51 -8.89 11.44 5.01
C ILE A 51 -9.59 10.32 5.78
N GLU A 52 -10.53 9.66 5.13
CA GLU A 52 -11.24 8.53 5.72
C GLU A 52 -10.96 7.26 4.92
N ILE A 53 -10.67 6.18 5.62
CA ILE A 53 -10.56 4.82 5.06
C ILE A 53 -11.53 3.95 5.84
N TRP A 54 -12.39 3.21 5.16
CA TRP A 54 -13.40 2.37 5.80
C TRP A 54 -13.70 1.12 4.98
N SER A 55 -14.27 0.11 5.62
CA SER A 55 -14.79 -1.06 4.93
C SER A 55 -16.14 -0.79 4.28
N ALA A 56 -16.27 -1.20 3.01
CA ALA A 56 -17.52 -1.25 2.26
C ALA A 56 -18.26 -2.59 2.43
N GLY A 57 -17.73 -3.50 3.25
CA GLY A 57 -18.30 -4.82 3.50
C GLY A 57 -17.43 -5.96 2.98
N ARG A 58 -17.92 -7.18 3.20
CA ARG A 58 -17.26 -8.41 2.74
C ARG A 58 -17.34 -8.52 1.21
N SER A 59 -16.30 -9.09 0.63
CA SER A 59 -16.24 -9.47 -0.78
C SER A 59 -15.93 -10.97 -0.90
N ASP A 60 -16.05 -11.51 -2.12
CA ASP A 60 -15.75 -12.92 -2.40
C ASP A 60 -14.28 -13.27 -2.06
N LYS A 61 -13.35 -12.34 -2.28
CA LYS A 61 -11.93 -12.55 -2.00
C LYS A 61 -11.50 -12.12 -0.60
N GLY A 62 -12.31 -11.34 0.12
CA GLY A 62 -11.92 -10.81 1.43
C GLY A 62 -12.84 -9.69 1.92
N VAL A 63 -12.34 -8.46 1.90
CA VAL A 63 -13.08 -7.25 2.34
C VAL A 63 -12.85 -6.12 1.35
N SER A 64 -13.93 -5.47 0.91
CA SER A 64 -13.85 -4.26 0.10
C SER A 64 -13.57 -3.06 1.00
N LEU A 65 -12.56 -2.28 0.65
CA LEU A 65 -12.16 -1.06 1.34
C LEU A 65 -12.41 0.14 0.43
N LYS A 66 -12.75 1.26 1.06
CA LYS A 66 -12.96 2.56 0.43
C LYS A 66 -12.12 3.60 1.13
N MET A 67 -11.66 4.59 0.36
CA MET A 67 -10.96 5.74 0.88
C MET A 67 -11.49 7.00 0.21
N GLN A 68 -11.67 8.05 1.01
CA GLN A 68 -11.96 9.39 0.51
C GLN A 68 -10.93 10.35 1.10
N TYR A 69 -10.18 11.02 0.22
CA TYR A 69 -9.17 12.00 0.62
C TYR A 69 -9.79 13.31 1.11
N ALA A 70 -10.90 13.72 0.47
CA ALA A 70 -11.62 14.95 0.73
C ALA A 70 -13.08 14.77 0.29
N SER A 71 -14.02 15.54 0.85
CA SER A 71 -15.43 15.50 0.45
C SER A 71 -15.68 15.74 -1.05
N TRP A 72 -14.79 16.50 -1.70
CA TRP A 72 -14.84 16.79 -3.14
C TRP A 72 -14.03 15.81 -4.00
N ALA A 73 -13.18 14.98 -3.39
CA ALA A 73 -12.31 14.05 -4.09
C ALA A 73 -13.08 12.76 -4.43
N PRO A 74 -12.71 12.08 -5.54
CA PRO A 74 -13.30 10.79 -5.87
C PRO A 74 -13.01 9.76 -4.77
N GLU A 75 -13.97 8.86 -4.59
CA GLU A 75 -13.79 7.71 -3.71
C GLU A 75 -12.90 6.67 -4.40
N LEU A 76 -11.87 6.22 -3.69
CA LEU A 76 -10.95 5.19 -4.14
C LEU A 76 -11.36 3.86 -3.52
N SER A 77 -11.37 2.80 -4.32
CA SER A 77 -11.71 1.44 -3.88
C SER A 77 -10.49 0.53 -3.92
N CYS A 78 -10.41 -0.39 -2.96
CA CYS A 78 -9.42 -1.45 -2.93
C CYS A 78 -10.00 -2.72 -2.32
N GLU A 79 -9.52 -3.90 -2.69
CA GLU A 79 -9.93 -5.17 -2.11
C GLU A 79 -8.81 -5.72 -1.22
N ALA A 80 -9.06 -5.90 0.07
CA ALA A 80 -8.17 -6.64 0.94
C ALA A 80 -8.39 -8.13 0.70
N VAL A 81 -7.58 -8.74 -0.17
CA VAL A 81 -7.66 -10.16 -0.52
C VAL A 81 -7.13 -10.99 0.63
N VAL A 82 -8.00 -11.81 1.23
CA VAL A 82 -7.68 -12.66 2.38
C VAL A 82 -7.55 -14.10 1.91
N THR A 83 -6.32 -14.61 1.91
CA THR A 83 -6.01 -16.00 1.54
C THR A 83 -5.69 -16.80 2.79
N GLU A 84 -6.47 -17.83 3.08
CA GLU A 84 -6.16 -18.74 4.19
C GLU A 84 -4.93 -19.57 3.85
N ILE A 85 -3.92 -19.56 4.73
CA ILE A 85 -2.71 -20.39 4.61
C ILE A 85 -2.80 -21.59 5.56
N ALA A 86 -3.38 -21.37 6.75
CA ALA A 86 -3.67 -22.38 7.76
C ALA A 86 -4.93 -21.94 8.54
N PRO A 87 -5.56 -22.84 9.34
CA PRO A 87 -6.79 -22.50 10.07
C PRO A 87 -6.68 -21.27 10.99
N ASP A 88 -5.48 -20.99 11.49
CA ASP A 88 -5.14 -19.87 12.37
C ASP A 88 -4.23 -18.83 11.70
N LYS A 89 -4.01 -18.90 10.38
CA LYS A 89 -3.10 -18.00 9.65
C LYS A 89 -3.61 -17.67 8.27
N SER A 90 -3.61 -16.38 7.96
CA SER A 90 -4.05 -15.88 6.67
C SER A 90 -3.10 -14.82 6.14
N ARG A 91 -2.95 -14.80 4.82
CA ARG A 91 -2.27 -13.73 4.09
C ARG A 91 -3.27 -12.69 3.65
N VAL A 92 -2.94 -11.42 3.81
CA VAL A 92 -3.75 -10.29 3.37
C VAL A 92 -2.94 -9.40 2.45
N VAL A 93 -3.43 -9.21 1.22
CA VAL A 93 -2.79 -8.36 0.22
C VAL A 93 -3.85 -7.40 -0.34
N PRO A 94 -3.56 -6.09 -0.41
CA PRO A 94 -4.46 -5.15 -1.07
C PRO A 94 -4.35 -5.27 -2.58
N ASP A 95 -5.48 -5.49 -3.23
CA ASP A 95 -5.68 -5.43 -4.67
C ASP A 95 -6.57 -4.23 -4.99
N CYS A 96 -5.94 -3.10 -5.34
CA CYS A 96 -6.68 -1.89 -5.70
C CYS A 96 -7.07 -1.85 -7.19
N GLY A 97 -6.90 -2.98 -7.91
CA GLY A 97 -7.00 -3.05 -9.36
C GLY A 97 -5.91 -2.26 -10.07
N ALA A 98 -5.93 -2.28 -11.40
CA ALA A 98 -5.26 -1.29 -12.22
C ALA A 98 -6.35 -0.34 -12.75
N VAL A 99 -6.33 0.95 -12.40
CA VAL A 99 -7.22 1.89 -13.11
C VAL A 99 -6.49 2.34 -14.36
N GLY A 100 -7.07 2.02 -15.51
CA GLY A 100 -6.64 2.52 -16.82
C GLY A 100 -5.45 1.80 -17.46
N ASP A 101 -5.13 2.26 -18.67
CA ASP A 101 -3.98 1.81 -19.44
C ASP A 101 -2.69 2.13 -18.65
N GLN A 102 -1.98 1.08 -18.23
CA GLN A 102 -0.68 1.20 -17.56
C GLN A 102 0.43 1.65 -18.52
N SER A 103 0.10 2.04 -19.75
CA SER A 103 1.05 2.55 -20.74
C SER A 103 1.86 3.73 -20.21
N SER A 104 1.24 4.65 -19.46
CA SER A 104 1.92 5.84 -18.93
C SER A 104 2.48 5.66 -17.51
N ALA A 105 3.67 6.19 -17.28
CA ALA A 105 4.34 6.29 -15.98
C ALA A 105 3.52 7.13 -15.00
N LEU A 106 2.81 8.15 -15.47
CA LEU A 106 1.90 8.94 -14.64
C LEU A 106 0.76 8.09 -14.06
N ASN A 107 0.07 7.29 -14.88
CA ASN A 107 -1.00 6.41 -14.40
C ASN A 107 -0.47 5.33 -13.45
N ARG A 108 0.75 4.81 -13.70
CA ARG A 108 1.40 3.85 -12.80
C ARG A 108 1.69 4.49 -11.44
N THR A 109 2.21 5.72 -11.43
CA THR A 109 2.47 6.45 -10.18
C THR A 109 1.17 6.70 -9.41
N GLU A 110 0.10 7.19 -10.04
CA GLU A 110 -1.19 7.40 -9.36
C GLU A 110 -1.73 6.10 -8.74
N ASN A 111 -1.66 5.00 -9.49
CA ASN A 111 -2.08 3.69 -9.00
C ASN A 111 -1.20 3.18 -7.85
N GLN A 112 0.09 3.50 -7.83
CA GLN A 112 1.02 3.11 -6.78
C GLN A 112 0.93 4.00 -5.54
N LEU A 113 0.43 5.23 -5.66
CA LEU A 113 0.28 6.15 -4.52
C LEU A 113 -0.90 5.79 -3.62
N ARG A 114 -1.96 5.16 -4.16
CA ARG A 114 -3.13 4.75 -3.37
C ARG A 114 -2.91 3.49 -2.54
N VAL A 115 -2.08 2.54 -3.02
CA VAL A 115 -1.87 1.23 -2.38
C VAL A 115 -1.28 1.36 -0.97
N PRO A 116 -0.25 2.20 -0.71
CA PRO A 116 0.34 2.36 0.61
C PRO A 116 -0.66 2.75 1.71
N MET A 117 -1.67 3.57 1.40
CA MET A 117 -2.70 3.96 2.35
C MET A 117 -3.56 2.77 2.79
N PHE A 118 -3.98 1.93 1.84
CA PHE A 118 -4.76 0.73 2.14
C PHE A 118 -3.91 -0.35 2.83
N GLU A 119 -2.66 -0.55 2.40
CA GLU A 119 -1.71 -1.45 3.06
C GLU A 119 -1.52 -1.09 4.52
N GLU A 120 -1.30 0.19 4.80
CA GLU A 120 -1.07 0.68 6.15
C GLU A 120 -2.34 0.59 7.00
N HIS A 121 -3.51 0.86 6.42
CA HIS A 121 -4.79 0.64 7.10
C HIS A 121 -4.96 -0.83 7.51
N ILE A 122 -4.77 -1.77 6.59
CA ILE A 122 -4.85 -3.21 6.87
C ILE A 122 -3.85 -3.59 7.97
N ALA A 123 -2.59 -3.17 7.82
CA ALA A 123 -1.54 -3.50 8.77
C ALA A 123 -1.78 -2.89 10.15
N ALA A 124 -2.31 -1.67 10.24
CA ALA A 124 -2.63 -1.02 11.50
C ALA A 124 -3.73 -1.77 12.25
N ILE A 125 -4.81 -2.11 11.55
CA ILE A 125 -5.95 -2.84 12.11
C ILE A 125 -5.54 -4.24 12.58
N LEU A 126 -4.88 -5.02 11.72
CA LEU A 126 -4.53 -6.41 12.04
C LEU A 126 -3.41 -6.54 13.07
N ASN A 127 -2.55 -5.53 13.21
CA ASN A 127 -1.52 -5.49 14.25
C ASN A 127 -1.97 -4.71 15.51
N HIS A 128 -3.23 -4.28 15.59
CA HIS A 128 -3.77 -3.50 16.71
C HIS A 128 -2.92 -2.28 17.08
N ARG A 129 -2.45 -1.55 16.07
CA ARG A 129 -1.63 -0.35 16.24
C ARG A 129 -2.25 0.84 15.54
N GLU A 130 -1.81 2.03 15.91
CA GLU A 130 -2.20 3.24 15.20
C GLU A 130 -1.64 3.26 13.78
N PHE A 131 -2.35 3.96 12.90
CA PHE A 131 -1.95 4.20 11.53
C PHE A 131 -0.66 5.03 11.49
N ASN A 132 0.37 4.52 10.82
CA ASN A 132 1.66 5.16 10.69
C ASN A 132 1.78 5.88 9.35
N ARG A 133 1.51 7.19 9.36
CA ARG A 133 1.60 8.02 8.16
C ARG A 133 3.02 8.10 7.58
N ALA A 134 4.06 8.06 8.42
CA ALA A 134 5.44 8.15 7.94
C ALA A 134 5.82 6.96 7.03
N THR A 135 5.29 5.77 7.32
CA THR A 135 5.51 4.57 6.48
C THR A 135 4.85 4.73 5.11
N VAL A 136 3.65 5.29 5.07
CA VAL A 136 2.94 5.61 3.83
C VAL A 136 3.75 6.62 3.01
N ASP A 137 4.18 7.73 3.62
CA ASP A 137 4.88 8.78 2.89
C ASP A 137 6.20 8.29 2.30
N GLN A 138 6.90 7.40 3.00
CA GLN A 138 8.12 6.77 2.51
C GLN A 138 7.84 5.90 1.26
N LYS A 139 6.76 5.11 1.30
CA LYS A 139 6.34 4.28 0.16
C LYS A 139 5.85 5.12 -1.02
N GLU A 140 5.07 6.16 -0.75
CA GLU A 140 4.62 7.12 -1.76
C GLU A 140 5.82 7.81 -2.43
N SER A 141 6.79 8.28 -1.64
CA SER A 141 8.02 8.88 -2.17
C SER A 141 8.81 7.89 -3.04
N ALA A 142 8.97 6.65 -2.59
CA ALA A 142 9.67 5.62 -3.35
C ALA A 142 8.97 5.30 -4.69
N ALA A 143 7.63 5.26 -4.70
CA ALA A 143 6.84 5.08 -5.92
C ALA A 143 6.99 6.25 -6.89
N VAL A 144 7.05 7.49 -6.39
CA VAL A 144 7.35 8.66 -7.24
C VAL A 144 8.75 8.53 -7.83
N PHE A 145 9.78 8.34 -7.00
CA PHE A 145 11.17 8.26 -7.46
C PHE A 145 11.41 7.17 -8.50
N SER A 146 10.77 6.00 -8.37
CA SER A 146 10.91 4.90 -9.33
C SER A 146 10.30 5.22 -10.70
N ASN A 147 9.28 6.08 -10.76
CA ASN A 147 8.59 6.45 -12.00
C ASN A 147 9.01 7.82 -12.58
N LEU A 148 9.76 8.64 -11.83
CA LEU A 148 10.17 10.01 -12.23
C LEU A 148 10.77 10.06 -13.64
N GLY A 149 11.70 9.16 -13.97
CA GLY A 149 12.35 9.16 -15.29
C GLY A 149 11.39 8.82 -16.44
N GLY A 150 10.36 8.01 -16.18
CA GLY A 150 9.28 7.76 -17.12
C GLY A 150 8.37 8.98 -17.29
N MET A 151 7.97 9.59 -16.17
CA MET A 151 7.14 10.80 -16.16
C MET A 151 7.82 11.98 -16.86
N GLN A 152 9.13 12.17 -16.69
CA GLN A 152 9.88 13.23 -17.38
C GLN A 152 9.87 13.04 -18.91
N ARG A 153 10.06 11.80 -19.38
CA ARG A 153 10.00 11.49 -20.82
C ARG A 153 8.60 11.73 -21.39
N GLU A 154 7.56 11.33 -20.66
CA GLU A 154 6.18 11.56 -21.07
C GLU A 154 5.81 13.05 -21.06
N ALA A 155 6.27 13.82 -20.08
CA ALA A 155 6.07 15.26 -20.03
C ALA A 155 6.73 15.96 -21.25
N LEU A 156 7.94 15.55 -21.62
CA LEU A 156 8.62 16.06 -22.82
C LEU A 156 7.90 15.67 -24.12
N GLN A 157 7.39 14.44 -24.20
CA GLN A 157 6.60 13.99 -25.36
C GLN A 157 5.30 14.79 -25.49
N LYS A 158 4.57 15.01 -24.39
CA LYS A 158 3.35 15.82 -24.38
C LYS A 158 3.63 17.28 -24.73
N ASP A 159 4.70 17.88 -24.23
CA ASP A 159 5.10 19.26 -24.61
C ASP A 159 5.40 19.36 -26.11
N ALA A 160 6.12 18.37 -26.66
CA ALA A 160 6.42 18.33 -28.08
C ALA A 160 5.16 18.13 -28.96
N GLU A 161 4.20 17.32 -28.51
CA GLU A 161 2.91 17.12 -29.19
C GLU A 161 2.03 18.36 -29.13
N MET A 162 1.93 19.03 -27.98
CA MET A 162 1.18 20.28 -27.84
C MET A 162 1.72 21.37 -28.78
N ARG A 163 3.04 21.56 -28.82
CA ARG A 163 3.66 22.54 -29.73
C ARG A 163 3.41 22.23 -31.20
N ARG A 164 3.35 20.94 -31.57
CA ARG A 164 2.99 20.52 -32.95
C ARG A 164 1.54 20.82 -33.27
N MET A 165 0.62 20.57 -32.33
CA MET A 165 -0.80 20.87 -32.52
C MET A 165 -1.03 22.38 -32.65
N GLU A 166 -0.35 23.20 -31.86
CA GLU A 166 -0.38 24.66 -31.99
C GLU A 166 0.19 25.16 -33.33
N SER A 167 1.22 24.52 -33.88
CA SER A 167 1.82 24.95 -35.16
C SER A 167 1.04 24.52 -36.41
N THR A 168 0.15 23.54 -36.32
CA THR A 168 -0.73 23.10 -37.42
C THR A 168 -2.12 23.76 -37.44
N GLY A 169 -2.41 24.63 -36.46
CA GLY A 169 -3.69 25.35 -36.33
C GLY A 169 -3.74 26.74 -36.99
N HIS A 170 -2.79 27.08 -37.88
CA HIS A 170 -2.73 28.33 -38.63
C HIS A 170 -2.74 28.09 -40.14
#